data_AF-A0A3N9NGY3-F1
#
_entry.id   AF-A0A3N9NGY3-F1
#
_cell.length_a   1.000
_cell.length_b   1.000
_cell.length_c   1.000
_cell.angle_alpha   90.00
_cell.angle_beta   90.00
_cell.angle_gamma   90.00
#
_symmetry.space_group_name_H-M   'P 1'
#
loop_
_entity.id
_entity.type
_entity.pdbx_description
1 polymer ?
#
loop_
_entity_poly.entity_id
_entity_poly.type
_entity_poly.pdbx_seq_one_letter_code
_entity_poly.pdbx_strand_id
1 'polypeptide(L)' 'MKSKIILSVILTGLALIFMIQNFSVINIRLLFWSFSISGSLLMFSLFLTGFILGWVIHSYSIHSRRNVKD' A
#
# COMPACT_ATOMS: atom_id res chain seq x y z
N MET A 1 13.56 -7.27 21.58
CA MET A 1 13.74 -6.43 20.36
C MET A 1 14.08 -7.27 19.13
N LYS A 2 15.01 -8.24 19.21
CA LYS A 2 15.38 -9.13 18.08
C LYS A 2 14.21 -9.95 17.52
N SER A 3 13.34 -10.50 18.37
CA SER A 3 12.19 -11.30 17.91
C SER A 3 11.17 -10.50 17.12
N LYS A 4 10.99 -9.21 17.41
CA LYS A 4 10.08 -8.33 16.63
C LYS A 4 10.64 -8.07 15.23
N ILE A 5 11.95 -7.93 15.10
CA ILE A 5 12.64 -7.74 13.81
C ILE A 5 12.59 -9.05 12.99
N ILE A 6 12.90 -10.19 13.62
CA ILE A 6 12.83 -11.51 12.98
C ILE A 6 11.41 -11.80 12.48
N LEU A 7 10.40 -11.54 13.31
CA LEU A 7 9.01 -11.69 12.92
C LEU A 7 8.63 -10.78 11.75
N SER A 8 9.10 -9.52 11.76
CA SER A 8 8.87 -8.59 10.66
C SER A 8 9.50 -9.10 9.36
N VAL A 9 10.74 -9.59 9.40
CA VAL A 9 11.43 -10.13 8.21
C VAL A 9 10.68 -11.35 7.65
N ILE A 10 10.22 -12.24 8.53
CA ILE A 10 9.42 -13.41 8.15
C ILE A 10 8.11 -12.98 7.48
N LEU A 11 7.38 -12.03 8.07
CA LEU A 11 6.13 -11.51 7.52
C LEU A 11 6.34 -10.85 6.15
N THR A 12 7.40 -10.06 6.00
CA THR A 12 7.75 -9.43 4.72
C THR A 12 8.09 -10.47 3.67
N GLY A 13 8.89 -11.49 4.02
CA GLY A 13 9.21 -12.59 3.11
C GLY A 13 7.97 -13.37 2.66
N LEU A 14 7.07 -13.68 3.60
CA LEU A 14 5.79 -14.34 3.31
C LEU A 14 4.91 -13.50 2.38
N ALA A 15 4.83 -12.19 2.60
CA ALA A 15 4.07 -11.29 1.73
C ALA A 15 4.63 -11.28 0.29
N LEU A 16 5.96 -11.27 0.13
CA LEU A 16 6.61 -11.34 -1.18
C LEU A 16 6.33 -12.68 -1.88
N ILE A 17 6.46 -13.80 -1.16
CA ILE A 17 6.13 -15.12 -1.70
C ILE A 17 4.66 -15.20 -2.11
N PHE A 18 3.76 -14.68 -1.27
CA PHE A 18 2.33 -14.63 -1.58
C PHE A 18 2.04 -13.80 -2.84
N MET A 19 2.72 -12.66 -3.04
CA MET A 19 2.60 -11.87 -4.26
C MET A 19 3.06 -12.62 -5.52
N ILE A 20 4.20 -13.32 -5.43
CA ILE A 20 4.77 -14.07 -6.56
C ILE A 20 3.90 -15.29 -6.89
N GLN A 21 3.37 -15.99 -5.88
CA GLN A 21 2.49 -17.14 -6.11
C GLN A 21 1.11 -16.73 -6.63
N ASN A 22 0.58 -15.60 -6.17
CA ASN A 22 -0.71 -15.06 -6.62
C ASN A 22 -0.53 -14.06 -7.77
N PHE A 23 0.49 -14.26 -8.61
CA PHE A 23 0.80 -13.41 -9.75
C PHE A 23 -0.14 -13.72 -10.92
N SER A 24 -1.41 -13.36 -10.76
CA SER A 24 -2.38 -13.37 -11.85
C SER A 24 -2.25 -12.07 -12.63
N VAL A 25 -1.78 -12.14 -13.88
CA VAL A 25 -1.61 -10.96 -14.73
C VAL A 25 -2.97 -10.48 -15.21
N ILE A 26 -3.34 -9.27 -14.82
CA ILE A 26 -4.59 -8.64 -15.24
C ILE A 26 -4.27 -7.61 -16.32
N ASN A 27 -5.05 -7.65 -17.40
CA ASN A 27 -5.01 -6.63 -18.44
C ASN A 27 -5.99 -5.50 -18.09
N ILE A 28 -5.46 -4.30 -17.87
CA ILE A 28 -6.26 -3.13 -17.57
C ILE A 28 -6.26 -2.23 -18.79
N ARG A 29 -7.47 -1.89 -19.26
CA ARG A 29 -7.71 -0.84 -20.25
C ARG A 29 -8.30 0.36 -19.53
N LEU A 30 -7.50 1.42 -19.41
CA LEU A 30 -7.98 2.77 -19.15
C LEU A 30 -8.31 3.44 -20.49
N LEU A 31 -9.17 4.47 -20.45
CA LEU A 31 -9.74 5.22 -21.59
C LEU A 31 -8.93 5.15 -22.91
N PHE A 32 -7.63 5.44 -22.87
CA PHE A 32 -6.71 5.36 -24.03
C PHE A 32 -5.45 4.50 -23.79
N TRP A 33 -5.30 3.89 -22.62
CA TRP A 33 -4.07 3.18 -22.21
C TRP A 33 -4.37 1.74 -21.81
N SER A 34 -3.64 0.79 -22.40
CA SER A 34 -3.67 -0.61 -21.99
C SER A 34 -2.34 -0.99 -21.35
N PHE A 35 -2.39 -1.57 -20.15
CA PHE A 35 -1.20 -2.12 -19.50
C PHE A 35 -1.53 -3.43 -18.80
N SER A 36 -0.56 -4.34 -18.80
CA SER A 36 -0.65 -5.62 -18.10
C SER A 36 0.19 -5.54 -16.84
N ILE A 37 -0.42 -5.74 -15.68
CA ILE A 37 0.28 -5.78 -14.39
C ILE A 37 -0.25 -6.97 -13.58
N SER A 38 0.55 -7.46 -12.64
CA SER A 38 0.05 -8.44 -11.68
C SER A 38 -1.06 -7.83 -10.84
N GLY A 39 -2.21 -8.52 -10.77
CA GLY A 39 -3.38 -8.10 -10.04
C GLY A 39 -3.13 -7.94 -8.55
N SER A 40 -2.33 -8.82 -7.95
CA SER A 40 -1.94 -8.72 -6.55
C SER A 40 -1.08 -7.48 -6.28
N LEU A 41 -0.17 -7.17 -7.21
CA LEU A 41 0.66 -5.96 -7.14
C LEU A 41 -0.17 -4.68 -7.28
N LEU A 42 -1.16 -4.69 -8.18
CA LEU A 42 -2.10 -3.60 -8.36
C LEU A 42 -2.95 -3.37 -7.10
N MET A 43 -3.57 -4.42 -6.57
CA MET A 43 -4.38 -4.33 -5.35
C MET A 43 -3.57 -3.79 -4.17
N PHE A 44 -2.34 -4.30 -3.99
CA PHE A 44 -1.45 -3.86 -2.93
C PHE A 44 -1.01 -2.40 -3.11
N SER A 45 -0.67 -1.99 -4.34
CA SER A 45 -0.29 -0.61 -4.65
C SER A 45 -1.45 0.36 -4.40
N LEU A 46 -2.67 0.00 -4.81
CA LEU A 46 -3.88 0.79 -4.55
C LEU A 46 -4.16 0.91 -3.04
N PHE A 47 -4.04 -0.19 -2.30
CA PHE A 47 -4.22 -0.17 -0.85
C PHE A 47 -3.17 0.72 -0.17
N LEU A 48 -1.90 0.57 -0.54
CA LEU A 48 -0.81 1.33 0.05
C LEU A 48 -0.91 2.83 -0.27
N THR A 49 -1.24 3.19 -1.51
CA THR A 49 -1.46 4.59 -1.90
C THR A 49 -2.65 5.19 -1.16
N GLY A 50 -3.77 4.47 -1.06
CA GLY A 50 -4.93 4.88 -0.27
C GLY A 50 -4.60 5.07 1.22
N PHE A 51 -3.83 4.16 1.81
CA PHE A 51 -3.39 4.24 3.20
C PHE A 51 -2.48 5.47 3.44
N ILE A 52 -1.50 5.70 2.55
CA ILE A 52 -0.60 6.86 2.64
C ILE A 52 -1.40 8.16 2.49
N LEU A 53 -2.29 8.25 1.50
CA LEU A 53 -3.14 9.44 1.29
C LEU A 53 -4.03 9.70 2.50
N GLY A 54 -4.67 8.67 3.05
CA GLY A 54 -5.49 8.78 4.26
C GLY A 54 -4.68 9.28 5.46
N TRP A 55 -3.48 8.73 5.67
CA TRP A 55 -2.57 9.16 6.72
C TRP A 55 -2.15 10.61 6.56
N VAL A 56 -1.80 11.02 5.35
CA VAL A 56 -1.38 12.39 5.02
C VAL A 56 -2.53 13.38 5.26
N ILE A 57 -3.73 13.08 4.76
CA ILE A 57 -4.93 13.92 4.99
C ILE A 57 -5.23 14.03 6.49
N HIS A 58 -5.18 12.92 7.22
CA HIS A 58 -5.41 12.92 8.66
C HIS A 58 -4.36 13.75 9.41
N SER A 59 -3.09 13.64 9.03
CA SER A 59 -1.98 14.41 9.60
C SER A 59 -2.17 15.92 9.35
N TYR A 60 -2.54 16.33 8.13
CA TYR A 60 -2.84 17.72 7.82
C TYR A 60 -4.09 18.23 8.57
N SER A 61 -5.13 17.41 8.69
CA SER A 61 -6.35 17.78 9.42
C SER A 61 -6.07 17.99 10.92
N ILE A 62 -5.26 17.13 11.54
CA ILE A 62 -4.81 17.28 12.93
C ILE A 62 -3.98 18.55 13.12
N HIS A 63 -3.10 18.89 12.17
CA HIS A 63 -2.29 20.10 12.24
C HIS A 63 -3.13 21.38 12.12
N SER A 64 -4.15 21.37 11.25
CA SER A 64 -5.08 22.49 11.07
C SER A 64 -5.91 22.77 12.33
N ARG A 65 -6.29 21.75 13.11
CA ARG A 65 -7.04 21.93 14.37
C ARG A 65 -6.23 22.49 15.55
N ARG A 66 -4.89 22.52 15.48
CA ARG A 66 -4.05 23.14 16.50
C ARG A 66 -3.95 24.67 16.35
N ASN A 67 -3.97 25.18 15.12
CA ASN A 67 -3.82 26.62 14.84
C ASN A 67 -5.11 27.45 15.04
N VAL A 68 -6.24 26.82 15.41
CA VAL A 68 -7.52 27.52 15.67
C VAL A 68 -7.79 27.65 17.18
N LYS A 69 -6.91 27.11 18.04
CA LYS A 69 -7.11 27.06 19.50
C LYS A 69 -6.12 27.93 20.30
N ASP A 70 -5.25 28.68 19.61
CA ASP A 70 -4.33 29.68 20.18
C ASP A 70 -4.87 31.10 19.92
#